data_AF-A0A1N7JGD6-F1
#
_entry.id   AF-A0A1N7JGD6-F1
#
_cell.length_a   1.000
_cell.length_b   1.000
_cell.length_c   1.000
_cell.angle_alpha   90.00
_cell.angle_beta   90.00
_cell.angle_gamma   90.00
#
_symmetry.space_group_name_H-M   'P 1'
#
loop_
_entity.id
_entity.type
_entity.pdbx_description
1 polymer ?
#
loop_
_entity_poly.entity_id
_entity_poly.type
_entity_poly.pdbx_seq_one_letter_code
_entity_poly.pdbx_strand_id
1 'polypeptide(L)' 'MDYIRQTYGVPAKRGGRVRVRFDSPDELNGREGTITSATSYVKVRLDGEKRPDIFYPLDLEYLEGVEK' A
#
# COMPACT_ATOMS: atom_id res chain seq x y z
N MET A 1 8.55 -6.29 -7.36
CA MET A 1 7.19 -5.70 -7.26
C MET A 1 6.65 -5.32 -8.63
N ASP A 2 7.35 -5.72 -9.68
CA ASP A 2 7.17 -5.24 -11.04
C ASP A 2 5.85 -5.68 -11.64
N TYR A 3 5.31 -6.84 -11.22
CA TYR A 3 3.97 -7.26 -11.63
C TYR A 3 2.90 -6.27 -11.17
N ILE A 4 2.92 -5.83 -9.91
CA ILE A 4 1.94 -4.86 -9.38
C ILE A 4 2.05 -3.53 -10.12
N ARG A 5 3.28 -3.04 -10.32
CA ARG A 5 3.53 -1.78 -11.02
C ARG A 5 3.06 -1.83 -12.47
N GLN A 6 3.32 -2.92 -13.18
CA GLN A 6 2.90 -3.09 -14.59
C GLN A 6 1.41 -3.35 -14.73
N THR A 7 0.80 -4.10 -13.81
CA THR A 7 -0.62 -4.47 -13.88
C THR A 7 -1.53 -3.30 -13.49
N TYR A 8 -1.17 -2.57 -12.44
CA TYR A 8 -2.03 -1.55 -11.86
C TYR A 8 -1.53 -0.11 -12.06
N GLY A 9 -0.34 0.07 -12.65
CA GLY A 9 0.22 1.41 -12.92
C GLY A 9 0.64 2.19 -11.66
N VAL A 10 0.76 1.52 -10.52
CA VAL A 10 1.06 2.15 -9.22
C VAL A 10 2.56 2.19 -8.92
N PRO A 11 3.07 3.19 -8.19
CA PRO A 11 4.48 3.28 -7.82
C PRO A 11 4.85 2.39 -6.61
N ALA A 12 4.35 1.15 -6.58
CA ALA A 12 4.58 0.22 -5.47
C ALA A 12 6.07 -0.14 -5.33
N LYS A 13 6.67 0.25 -4.19
CA LYS A 13 8.07 -0.03 -3.84
C LYS A 13 8.20 -0.63 -2.44
N ARG A 14 9.15 -1.55 -2.23
CA ARG A 14 9.43 -2.10 -0.88
C ARG A 14 10.02 -0.99 -0.02
N GLY A 15 9.48 -0.84 1.19
CA GLY A 15 9.78 0.29 2.06
C GLY A 15 9.01 1.57 1.72
N GLY A 16 8.21 1.60 0.65
CA GLY A 16 7.41 2.77 0.30
C GLY A 16 6.28 3.01 1.29
N ARG A 17 6.01 4.28 1.59
CA ARG A 17 4.87 4.71 2.39
C ARG A 17 3.58 4.70 1.58
N VAL A 18 2.53 4.23 2.22
CA VAL A 18 1.17 4.20 1.69
C VAL A 18 0.17 4.62 2.76
N ARG A 19 -0.97 5.13 2.33
CA ARG A 19 -2.16 5.35 3.13
C ARG A 19 -3.28 4.46 2.61
N VAL A 20 -3.95 3.75 3.50
CA VAL A 20 -5.11 2.94 3.14
C VAL A 20 -6.25 3.87 2.75
N ARG A 21 -6.85 3.62 1.59
CA ARG A 21 -8.00 4.37 1.09
C ARG A 21 -9.01 3.40 0.49
N PHE A 22 -10.14 3.24 1.16
CA PHE A 22 -11.26 2.46 0.66
C PHE A 22 -12.41 3.38 0.22
N ASP A 23 -13.24 2.89 -0.71
CA ASP A 23 -14.48 3.57 -1.12
C ASP A 23 -15.57 3.52 -0.04
N SER A 24 -15.49 2.55 0.87
CA SER A 24 -16.41 2.39 2.00
C SER A 24 -15.79 2.86 3.31
N PRO A 25 -16.60 3.31 4.29
CA PRO A 25 -16.11 3.62 5.62
C PRO A 25 -15.62 2.34 6.31
N ASP A 26 -14.32 2.30 6.59
CA ASP A 26 -13.63 1.20 7.28
C ASP A 26 -12.68 1.81 8.32
N GLU A 27 -12.42 1.10 9.42
CA GLU A 27 -11.55 1.56 10.51
C GLU A 27 -10.08 1.72 10.10
N LEU A 28 -9.67 1.02 9.04
CA LEU A 28 -8.33 1.13 8.48
C LEU A 28 -8.22 2.31 7.50
N ASN A 29 -9.33 2.89 7.05
CA ASN A 29 -9.33 4.00 6.10
C ASN A 29 -8.59 5.21 6.68
N GLY A 30 -7.61 5.73 5.94
CA GLY A 30 -6.75 6.82 6.38
C GLY A 30 -5.56 6.40 7.25
N ARG A 31 -5.45 5.12 7.66
CA ARG A 31 -4.24 4.61 8.33
C ARG A 31 -3.06 4.56 7.36
N GLU A 32 -1.89 4.90 7.85
CA GLU A 32 -0.66 4.84 7.08
C GLU A 32 0.15 3.60 7.44
N GLY A 33 1.00 3.19 6.51
CA GLY A 33 1.91 2.09 6.72
C GLY A 33 3.00 2.01 5.67
N THR A 34 3.80 0.96 5.81
CA THR A 34 4.97 0.74 4.96
C THR A 34 4.82 -0.57 4.21
N ILE A 35 5.01 -0.53 2.89
CA ILE A 35 4.99 -1.72 2.05
C ILE A 35 6.17 -2.62 2.42
N THR A 36 5.87 -3.83 2.86
CA THR A 36 6.89 -4.83 3.23
C THR A 36 7.23 -5.76 2.08
N SER A 37 6.24 -6.13 1.28
CA SER A 37 6.36 -7.03 0.12
C SER A 37 5.11 -6.91 -0.77
N ALA A 38 5.19 -7.42 -2.00
CA ALA A 38 4.01 -7.52 -2.86
C ALA A 38 4.13 -8.73 -3.79
N THR A 39 3.02 -9.44 -3.98
CA THR A 39 2.87 -10.52 -4.96
C THR A 39 1.76 -10.14 -5.96
N SER A 40 0.54 -10.63 -5.74
CA SER A 40 -0.69 -10.17 -6.43
C SER A 40 -1.43 -9.09 -5.63
N TYR A 41 -1.11 -8.99 -4.34
CA TYR A 41 -1.58 -7.98 -3.40
C TYR A 41 -0.38 -7.31 -2.72
N VAL A 42 -0.60 -6.13 -2.14
CA VAL A 42 0.42 -5.37 -1.42
C VAL A 42 0.33 -5.69 0.06
N LYS A 43 1.45 -6.12 0.66
CA LYS A 43 1.54 -6.33 2.10
C LYS A 43 2.05 -5.08 2.79
N VAL A 44 1.21 -4.45 3.58
CA VAL A 44 1.51 -3.19 4.27
C VAL A 44 1.55 -3.46 5.76
N ARG A 45 2.64 -3.04 6.42
CA ARG A 45 2.68 -2.96 7.87
C ARG A 45 2.17 -1.59 8.28
N LEU A 46 0.97 -1.55 8.83
CA LEU A 46 0.39 -0.32 9.36
C LEU A 46 1.18 0.18 10.56
N ASP A 47 1.20 1.49 10.74
CA ASP A 47 1.88 2.09 11.88
C ASP A 47 1.21 1.67 13.19
N GLY A 48 2.02 1.24 14.14
CA GLY A 48 1.58 0.65 15.42
C GLY A 48 1.31 -0.85 15.37
N GLU A 49 1.22 -1.46 14.18
CA GLU A 49 0.97 -2.89 14.04
C GLU A 49 2.27 -3.72 13.97
N LYS A 50 2.25 -4.90 14.59
CA LYS A 50 3.36 -5.86 14.51
C LYS A 50 3.33 -6.72 13.26
N ARG A 51 2.13 -6.96 12.72
CA ARG A 51 1.91 -7.84 11.56
C ARG A 51 1.53 -7.00 10.34
N PRO A 52 1.96 -7.41 9.14
CA PRO A 52 1.50 -6.76 7.92
C PRO A 52 0.12 -7.31 7.51
N ASP A 53 -0.73 -6.39 7.05
CA ASP A 53 -2.01 -6.68 6.41
C ASP A 53 -1.88 -6.69 4.89
N ILE A 54 -2.89 -7.24 4.21
CA ILE A 54 -2.92 -7.43 2.77
C ILE A 54 -3.96 -6.48 2.18
N PHE A 55 -3.54 -5.65 1.23
CA PHE A 55 -4.40 -4.68 0.57
C PHE A 55 -4.38 -4.87 -0.95
N TYR A 56 -5.50 -4.54 -1.58
CA TYR A 56 -5.54 -4.44 -3.03
C TYR A 56 -4.72 -3.22 -3.49
N PRO A 57 -3.95 -3.32 -4.59
CA PRO A 57 -3.03 -2.25 -4.96
C PRO A 57 -3.67 -0.89 -5.21
N LEU A 58 -4.94 -0.83 -5.60
CA LEU A 58 -5.67 0.41 -5.85
C LEU A 58 -6.37 0.97 -4.61
N ASP A 59 -6.46 0.20 -3.52
CA ASP A 59 -6.99 0.66 -2.23
C ASP A 59 -5.93 1.36 -1.38
N LEU A 60 -4.81 1.73 -2.01
CA LEU A 60 -3.67 2.35 -1.37
C LEU A 60 -3.34 3.65 -2.10
N GLU A 61 -3.25 4.73 -1.34
CA GLU A 61 -2.64 5.97 -1.77
C GLU A 61 -1.14 5.89 -1.53
N TYR A 62 -0.35 5.92 -2.60
CA TYR A 62 1.11 5.81 -2.53
C TYR A 62 1.73 7.17 -2.24
N LEU A 63 2.12 7.39 -0.99
CA LEU A 63 2.66 8.66 -0.50
C LEU A 63 4.10 8.89 -0.98
N GLU A 64 4.85 7.82 -1.22
CA GLU A 64 6.21 7.89 -1.74
C GLU A 64 6.30 7.31 -3.16
N GLY A 65 5.96 8.17 -4.12
CA GLY A 65 6.18 7.97 -5.56
C GLY A 65 6.23 9.28 -6.33
N VAL A 66 6.16 10.42 -5.63
CA VAL A 66 6.33 11.76 -6.23
C VAL A 66 7.78 12.17 -6.00
N GLU A 67 8.71 11.52 -6.70
CA GLU A 67 9.98 12.17 -6.97
C GLU A 67 9.68 13.31 -7.94
N LYS A 68 9.93 14.54 -7.48
CA LYS A 68 9.82 15.78 -8.24
C LYS A 68 11.11 16.00 -9.03
#